data_AF-A0A352JJD7-F1
#
_entry.id   AF-A0A352JJD7-F1
#
_cell.length_a   1.000
_cell.length_b   1.000
_cell.length_c   1.000
_cell.angle_alpha   90.00
_cell.angle_beta   90.00
_cell.angle_gamma   90.00
#
_symmetry.space_group_name_H-M   'P 1'
#
loop_
_entity.id
_entity.type
_entity.pdbx_description
1 polymer ?
#
loop_
_entity_poly.entity_id
_entity_poly.type
_entity_poly.pdbx_seq_one_letter_code
_entity_poly.pdbx_strand_id
1 'polypeptide(L)'
;MSSISQVVPIVISIQVVIAVAVTNVISFYSSEHTVQKLTKNLCKNLSQRVEQHIDSYLKDSVQINQALATALSNGSVNPNDINQVQKEIFDKSREFNTQNILFFGSEKGSMVGIERQSPSSSKFFLRIRDESTIPNRPTYELSSNGERGKLVTNEVYDHRNRPWYEAAKQSGKAIWSSIFV
;
A
#
# COMPACT_ATOMS: atom_id res chain seq x y z
N MET A 1 83.36 17.88 -7.61
CA MET A 1 82.79 17.23 -8.81
C MET A 1 81.66 16.33 -8.33
N SER A 2 80.42 16.80 -8.34
CA SER A 2 79.28 15.95 -7.95
C SER A 2 79.16 14.84 -8.98
N SER A 3 79.37 13.59 -8.54
CA SER A 3 79.38 12.41 -9.38
C SER A 3 78.02 12.25 -10.08
N ILE A 4 78.04 11.99 -11.38
CA ILE A 4 76.87 11.66 -12.22
C ILE A 4 75.99 10.57 -11.58
N SER A 5 76.57 9.70 -10.73
CA SER A 5 75.85 8.65 -10.01
C SER A 5 74.82 9.15 -8.97
N GLN A 6 74.91 10.39 -8.48
CA GLN A 6 73.97 10.95 -7.50
C GLN A 6 72.85 11.78 -8.14
N VAL A 7 73.08 12.37 -9.32
CA VAL A 7 72.10 13.27 -9.97
C VAL A 7 70.95 12.48 -10.62
N VAL A 8 71.25 11.34 -11.24
CA VAL A 8 70.26 10.48 -11.92
C VAL A 8 69.14 10.00 -10.98
N PRO A 9 69.42 9.40 -9.80
CA PRO A 9 68.36 8.95 -8.90
C PRO A 9 67.48 10.11 -8.39
N ILE A 10 68.05 11.29 -8.14
CA ILE A 10 67.29 12.47 -7.67
C ILE A 10 66.25 12.91 -8.71
N VAL A 11 66.64 12.99 -9.98
CA VAL A 11 65.75 13.39 -11.08
C VAL A 11 64.60 12.40 -11.23
N ILE A 12 64.88 11.08 -11.14
CA ILE A 12 63.84 10.04 -11.23
C ILE A 12 62.89 10.09 -10.03
N SER A 13 63.42 10.26 -8.81
CA SER A 13 62.60 10.38 -7.60
C SER A 13 61.65 11.57 -7.65
N ILE A 14 62.09 12.73 -8.17
CA ILE A 14 61.23 13.91 -8.35
C ILE A 14 60.08 13.60 -9.31
N GLN A 15 60.35 12.94 -10.43
CA GLN A 15 59.31 12.55 -11.41
C GLN A 15 58.28 11.60 -10.80
N VAL A 16 58.73 10.61 -9.99
CA VAL A 16 57.83 9.69 -9.28
C VAL A 16 56.97 10.42 -8.26
N VAL A 17 57.54 11.35 -7.48
CA VAL A 17 56.78 12.14 -6.50
C VAL A 17 55.71 13.00 -7.21
N ILE A 18 56.07 13.63 -8.32
CA ILE A 18 55.13 14.42 -9.12
C ILE A 18 54.01 13.53 -9.67
N ALA A 19 54.34 12.39 -10.26
CA ALA A 19 53.34 11.47 -10.82
C ALA A 19 52.38 10.94 -9.74
N VAL A 20 52.90 10.59 -8.56
CA VAL A 20 52.09 10.15 -7.42
C VAL A 20 51.20 11.28 -6.90
N ALA A 21 51.75 12.49 -6.76
CA ALA A 21 50.98 13.66 -6.31
C ALA A 21 49.82 13.97 -7.28
N VAL A 22 50.09 13.99 -8.58
CA VAL A 22 49.08 14.21 -9.63
C VAL A 22 48.01 13.13 -9.57
N THR A 23 48.40 11.86 -9.48
CA THR A 23 47.45 10.74 -9.41
C THR A 23 46.58 10.82 -8.15
N ASN A 24 47.16 11.20 -7.01
CA ASN A 24 46.45 11.31 -5.74
C ASN A 24 45.42 12.46 -5.78
N VAL A 25 45.81 13.61 -6.34
CA VAL A 25 44.90 14.76 -6.54
C VAL A 25 43.74 14.39 -7.46
N ILE A 26 44.01 13.77 -8.62
CA ILE A 26 42.97 13.35 -9.58
C ILE A 26 42.03 12.32 -8.94
N SER A 27 42.58 11.33 -8.22
CA SER A 27 41.79 10.32 -7.51
C SER A 27 40.90 10.95 -6.44
N PHE A 28 41.40 11.90 -5.66
CA PHE A 28 40.63 12.55 -4.60
C PHE A 28 39.44 13.33 -5.17
N TYR A 29 39.68 14.19 -6.17
CA TYR A 29 38.62 14.96 -6.82
C TYR A 29 37.60 14.08 -7.56
N SER A 30 38.05 12.99 -8.19
CA SER A 30 37.16 12.06 -8.89
C SER A 30 36.31 11.22 -7.93
N SER A 31 36.86 10.88 -6.76
CA SER A 31 36.18 10.06 -5.76
C SER A 31 35.03 10.80 -5.09
N GLU A 32 35.27 12.04 -4.64
CA GLU A 32 34.26 12.91 -4.03
C GLU A 32 33.01 13.06 -4.92
N HIS A 33 33.21 13.43 -6.19
CA HIS A 33 32.10 13.61 -7.14
C HIS A 33 31.38 12.30 -7.48
N THR A 34 32.12 11.19 -7.58
CA THR A 34 31.53 9.88 -7.89
C THR A 34 30.69 9.38 -6.73
N VAL A 35 31.18 9.49 -5.49
CA VAL A 35 30.45 9.10 -4.28
C VAL A 35 29.20 9.96 -4.12
N GLN A 36 29.31 11.29 -4.22
CA GLN A 36 28.15 12.18 -4.11
C GLN A 36 27.09 11.90 -5.18
N LYS A 37 27.50 11.65 -6.43
CA LYS A 37 26.58 11.30 -7.53
C LYS A 37 25.92 9.94 -7.30
N LEU A 38 26.69 8.95 -6.83
CA LEU A 38 26.16 7.63 -6.52
C LEU A 38 25.13 7.69 -5.39
N THR A 39 25.43 8.38 -4.29
CA THR A 39 24.50 8.54 -3.17
C THR A 39 23.23 9.26 -3.61
N LYS A 40 23.34 10.36 -4.37
CA LYS A 40 22.17 11.07 -4.91
C LYS A 40 21.30 10.18 -5.80
N ASN A 41 21.93 9.42 -6.71
CA ASN A 41 21.22 8.51 -7.60
C ASN A 41 20.56 7.36 -6.81
N LEU A 42 21.23 6.83 -5.80
CA LEU A 42 20.70 5.77 -4.96
C LEU A 42 19.47 6.24 -4.17
N CYS A 43 19.56 7.41 -3.52
CA CYS A 43 18.43 8.01 -2.82
C CYS A 43 17.25 8.27 -3.77
N LYS A 44 17.50 8.83 -4.96
CA LYS A 44 16.47 9.07 -5.96
C LYS A 44 15.78 7.78 -6.41
N ASN A 45 16.57 6.75 -6.73
CA ASN A 45 16.04 5.44 -7.13
C ASN A 45 15.24 4.78 -6.01
N LEU A 46 15.69 4.92 -4.76
CA LEU A 46 14.96 4.41 -3.60
C LEU A 46 13.63 5.14 -3.41
N SER A 47 13.62 6.48 -3.46
CA SER A 47 12.39 7.27 -3.40
C SER A 47 11.41 6.89 -4.50
N GLN A 48 11.89 6.77 -5.75
CA GLN A 48 11.07 6.37 -6.89
C GLN A 48 10.50 4.95 -6.71
N ARG A 49 11.30 4.02 -6.19
CA ARG A 49 10.82 2.65 -5.93
C ARG A 49 9.79 2.61 -4.80
N VAL A 50 9.95 3.43 -3.76
CA VAL A 50 8.95 3.56 -2.69
C VAL A 50 7.65 4.13 -3.23
N GLU A 51 7.71 5.20 -4.02
CA GLU A 51 6.56 5.81 -4.68
C GLU A 51 5.82 4.81 -5.58
N GLN A 52 6.55 4.12 -6.45
CA GLN A 52 5.97 3.06 -7.30
C GLN A 52 5.30 1.94 -6.50
N HIS A 53 5.87 1.56 -5.36
CA HIS A 53 5.28 0.53 -4.51
C HIS A 53 3.98 1.02 -3.85
N ILE A 54 3.96 2.26 -3.37
CA ILE A 54 2.76 2.88 -2.80
C ILE A 54 1.66 3.03 -3.87
N ASP A 55 2.01 3.53 -5.06
CA ASP A 55 1.08 3.68 -6.17
C ASP A 55 0.48 2.35 -6.58
N SER A 56 1.31 1.31 -6.71
CA SER A 56 0.84 -0.04 -7.02
C SER A 56 -0.10 -0.57 -5.94
N TYR A 57 0.23 -0.38 -4.67
CA TYR A 57 -0.58 -0.84 -3.55
C TYR A 57 -1.95 -0.14 -3.49
N LEU A 58 -1.99 1.17 -3.73
CA LEU A 58 -3.23 1.94 -3.70
C LEU A 58 -4.09 1.74 -4.95
N LYS A 59 -3.46 1.47 -6.10
CA LYS A 59 -4.16 1.27 -7.38
C LYS A 59 -5.17 0.12 -7.31
N ASP A 60 -4.82 -0.99 -6.67
CA ASP A 60 -5.71 -2.14 -6.53
C ASP A 60 -6.99 -1.76 -5.74
N SER A 61 -6.83 -0.98 -4.66
CA SER A 61 -7.96 -0.50 -3.85
C SER A 61 -8.89 0.41 -4.66
N VAL A 62 -8.34 1.27 -5.52
CA VAL A 62 -9.13 2.13 -6.41
C VAL A 62 -9.90 1.31 -7.43
N GLN A 63 -9.26 0.30 -8.05
CA GLN A 63 -9.89 -0.56 -9.05
C GLN A 63 -11.05 -1.37 -8.47
N ILE A 64 -10.86 -1.98 -7.29
CA ILE A 64 -11.92 -2.73 -6.59
C ILE A 64 -13.11 -1.80 -6.26
N ASN A 65 -12.83 -0.61 -5.74
CA ASN A 65 -13.89 0.34 -5.38
C ASN A 65 -14.66 0.82 -6.62
N GLN A 66 -13.98 1.07 -7.74
CA GLN A 66 -14.63 1.40 -9.01
C GLN A 66 -15.50 0.26 -9.54
N ALA A 67 -15.03 -0.99 -9.43
CA ALA A 67 -15.80 -2.17 -9.84
C ALA A 67 -17.09 -2.31 -9.00
N LEU A 68 -17.00 -2.18 -7.67
CA LEU A 68 -18.15 -2.21 -6.77
C LEU A 68 -19.13 -1.05 -7.04
N ALA A 69 -18.62 0.17 -7.20
CA ALA A 69 -19.45 1.33 -7.51
C ALA A 69 -20.17 1.18 -8.87
N THR A 70 -19.51 0.57 -9.85
CA THR A 70 -20.12 0.26 -11.16
C THR A 70 -21.26 -0.75 -11.00
N ALA A 71 -21.04 -1.83 -10.25
CA ALA A 71 -22.06 -2.86 -10.00
C ALA A 71 -23.29 -2.30 -9.25
N LEU A 72 -23.09 -1.33 -8.36
CA LEU A 72 -24.18 -0.64 -7.67
C LEU A 72 -24.91 0.34 -8.58
N SER A 73 -24.18 1.13 -9.38
CA SER A 73 -24.76 2.18 -10.22
C SER A 73 -25.48 1.65 -11.46
N ASN A 74 -25.01 0.54 -12.04
CA ASN A 74 -25.66 -0.11 -13.17
C ASN A 74 -26.81 -1.05 -12.77
N GLY A 75 -27.08 -1.20 -11.47
CA GLY A 75 -28.15 -2.03 -10.92
C GLY A 75 -27.87 -3.53 -10.92
N SER A 76 -26.64 -3.97 -11.21
CA SER A 76 -26.25 -5.38 -11.10
C SER A 76 -26.30 -5.89 -9.67
N VAL A 77 -26.09 -4.99 -8.70
CA VAL A 77 -26.24 -5.26 -7.27
C VAL A 77 -27.23 -4.26 -6.69
N ASN A 78 -28.30 -4.76 -6.07
CA ASN A 78 -29.25 -3.91 -5.37
C ASN A 78 -28.67 -3.46 -4.01
N PRO A 79 -28.41 -2.16 -3.78
CA PRO A 79 -27.88 -1.67 -2.50
C PRO A 79 -28.82 -1.87 -1.30
N ASN A 80 -30.11 -2.16 -1.54
CA ASN A 80 -31.07 -2.46 -0.49
C ASN A 80 -31.16 -3.96 -0.16
N ASP A 81 -30.54 -4.83 -0.96
CA ASP A 81 -30.45 -6.27 -0.70
C ASP A 81 -29.07 -6.60 -0.13
N ILE A 82 -29.00 -6.69 1.20
CA ILE A 82 -27.73 -6.89 1.89
C ILE A 82 -27.05 -8.21 1.52
N ASN A 83 -27.81 -9.23 1.09
CA ASN A 83 -27.25 -10.51 0.68
C ASN A 83 -26.58 -10.40 -0.70
N GLN A 84 -27.15 -9.63 -1.62
CA GLN A 84 -26.50 -9.32 -2.90
C GLN A 84 -25.21 -8.54 -2.69
N VAL A 85 -25.24 -7.52 -1.82
CA VAL A 85 -24.05 -6.73 -1.48
C VAL A 85 -22.97 -7.61 -0.82
N GLN A 86 -23.36 -8.48 0.12
CA GLN A 86 -22.44 -9.44 0.74
C GLN A 86 -21.76 -10.31 -0.30
N LYS A 87 -22.54 -10.89 -1.21
CA LYS A 87 -22.02 -11.77 -2.25
C LYS A 87 -21.06 -11.04 -3.18
N GLU A 88 -21.42 -9.86 -3.67
CA GLU A 88 -20.56 -9.08 -4.56
C GLU A 88 -19.23 -8.71 -3.88
N ILE A 89 -19.27 -8.23 -2.63
CA ILE A 89 -18.05 -7.87 -1.90
C ILE A 89 -17.18 -9.12 -1.67
N PHE A 90 -17.78 -10.27 -1.37
CA PHE A 90 -17.06 -11.52 -1.20
C PHE A 90 -16.36 -11.96 -2.49
N ASP A 91 -17.09 -11.92 -3.60
CA ASP A 91 -16.60 -12.33 -4.92
C ASP A 91 -15.45 -11.41 -5.37
N LYS A 92 -15.61 -10.09 -5.23
CA LYS A 92 -14.54 -9.12 -5.53
C LYS A 92 -13.33 -9.26 -4.59
N SER A 93 -13.56 -9.54 -3.31
CA SER A 93 -12.48 -9.81 -2.36
C SER A 93 -11.63 -11.00 -2.77
N ARG A 94 -12.26 -12.04 -3.34
CA ARG A 94 -11.57 -13.23 -3.86
C ARG A 94 -10.88 -12.96 -5.20
N GLU A 95 -11.58 -12.34 -6.14
CA GLU A 95 -11.08 -12.03 -7.50
C GLU A 95 -9.80 -11.19 -7.46
N PHE A 96 -9.79 -10.14 -6.63
CA PHE A 96 -8.65 -9.23 -6.52
C PHE A 96 -7.65 -9.63 -5.42
N ASN A 97 -7.84 -10.78 -4.78
CA ASN A 97 -7.01 -11.24 -3.66
C ASN A 97 -6.77 -10.15 -2.59
N THR A 98 -7.83 -9.43 -2.21
CA THR A 98 -7.71 -8.28 -1.29
C THR A 98 -7.10 -8.70 0.05
N GLN A 99 -6.16 -7.87 0.50
CA GLN A 99 -5.52 -7.99 1.81
C GLN A 99 -6.22 -7.13 2.87
N ASN A 100 -6.91 -6.08 2.42
CA ASN A 100 -7.65 -5.16 3.27
C ASN A 100 -9.12 -5.54 3.34
N ILE A 101 -9.78 -5.07 4.39
CA ILE A 101 -11.23 -5.17 4.51
C ILE A 101 -11.92 -4.28 3.47
N LEU A 102 -12.96 -4.83 2.84
CA LEU A 102 -13.90 -4.07 2.02
C LEU A 102 -15.18 -3.81 2.82
N PHE A 103 -15.64 -2.56 2.80
CA PHE A 103 -16.86 -2.15 3.51
C PHE A 103 -17.90 -1.57 2.56
N PHE A 104 -19.16 -1.85 2.89
CA PHE A 104 -20.32 -1.15 2.39
C PHE A 104 -21.19 -0.72 3.58
N GLY A 105 -21.75 0.48 3.48
CA GLY A 105 -22.71 1.01 4.45
C GLY A 105 -23.83 1.77 3.75
N SER A 106 -25.08 1.50 4.13
CA SER A 106 -26.25 2.22 3.65
C SER A 106 -26.72 3.25 4.67
N GLU A 107 -27.43 4.29 4.22
CA GLU A 107 -28.05 5.30 5.11
C GLU A 107 -29.04 4.69 6.10
N LYS A 108 -29.68 3.58 5.70
CA LYS A 108 -30.64 2.83 6.53
C LYS A 108 -29.97 2.14 7.73
N GLY A 109 -28.64 2.07 7.77
CA GLY A 109 -27.89 1.40 8.84
C GLY A 109 -27.53 -0.06 8.53
N SER A 110 -27.78 -0.52 7.30
CA SER A 110 -27.30 -1.80 6.80
C SER A 110 -25.81 -1.72 6.45
N MET A 111 -25.02 -2.71 6.82
CA MET A 111 -23.58 -2.73 6.64
C MET A 111 -23.10 -4.13 6.27
N VAL A 112 -22.13 -4.18 5.36
CA VAL A 112 -21.34 -5.38 5.08
C VAL A 112 -19.86 -5.01 5.19
N GLY A 113 -19.08 -5.86 5.84
CA GLY A 113 -17.62 -5.80 5.83
C GLY A 113 -17.05 -7.19 5.60
N ILE A 114 -16.15 -7.35 4.65
CA ILE A 114 -15.49 -8.64 4.40
C ILE A 114 -13.98 -8.46 4.44
N GLU A 115 -13.34 -9.23 5.31
CA GLU A 115 -11.89 -9.27 5.43
C GLU A 115 -11.37 -10.69 5.32
N ARG A 116 -10.17 -10.83 4.77
CA ARG A 116 -9.44 -12.08 4.81
C ARG A 116 -8.80 -12.22 6.20
N GLN A 117 -8.85 -13.42 6.78
CA GLN A 117 -8.28 -13.67 8.10
C GLN A 117 -6.76 -13.45 8.16
N SER A 118 -6.06 -13.73 7.05
CA SER A 118 -4.62 -13.56 6.89
C SER A 118 -4.28 -13.61 5.39
N PRO A 119 -3.19 -12.98 4.92
CA PRO A 119 -2.80 -12.98 3.51
C PRO A 119 -2.75 -14.36 2.84
N SER A 120 -2.39 -15.41 3.59
CA SER A 120 -2.30 -16.79 3.10
C SER A 120 -3.55 -17.64 3.40
N SER A 121 -4.54 -17.09 4.10
CA SER A 121 -5.73 -17.83 4.51
C SER A 121 -6.78 -17.84 3.41
N SER A 122 -7.41 -19.00 3.18
CA SER A 122 -8.62 -19.12 2.37
C SER A 122 -9.90 -18.71 3.11
N LYS A 123 -9.79 -18.38 4.41
CA LYS A 123 -10.92 -18.00 5.26
C LYS A 123 -11.13 -16.50 5.28
N PHE A 124 -12.40 -16.12 5.34
CA PHE A 124 -12.84 -14.73 5.44
C PHE A 124 -13.71 -14.55 6.68
N PHE A 125 -13.74 -13.33 7.20
CA PHE A 125 -14.74 -12.89 8.16
C PHE A 125 -15.75 -11.99 7.49
N LEU A 126 -17.02 -12.20 7.81
CA LEU A 126 -18.14 -11.33 7.46
C LEU A 126 -18.56 -10.55 8.69
N ARG A 127 -18.50 -9.23 8.60
CA ARG A 127 -19.16 -8.30 9.51
C ARG A 127 -20.45 -7.87 8.85
N ILE A 128 -21.59 -8.10 9.49
CA ILE A 128 -22.88 -7.74 8.90
C ILE A 128 -23.78 -7.09 9.93
N ARG A 129 -24.47 -6.03 9.51
CA ARG A 129 -25.51 -5.37 10.31
C ARG A 129 -26.70 -5.08 9.41
N ASP A 130 -27.89 -5.43 9.87
CA ASP A 130 -29.15 -5.05 9.25
C ASP A 130 -30.21 -4.79 10.33
N GLU A 131 -31.46 -4.54 9.93
CA GLU A 131 -32.57 -4.28 10.86
C GLU A 131 -32.77 -5.39 11.91
N SER A 132 -32.41 -6.64 11.58
CA SER A 132 -32.57 -7.79 12.49
C SER A 132 -31.47 -7.88 13.55
N THR A 133 -30.32 -7.22 13.36
CA THR A 133 -29.18 -7.31 14.27
C THR A 133 -28.95 -6.06 15.11
N ILE A 134 -29.69 -4.96 14.85
CA ILE A 134 -29.56 -3.70 15.60
C ILE A 134 -29.68 -3.95 17.12
N PRO A 135 -28.80 -3.36 17.96
CA PRO A 135 -27.75 -2.39 17.65
C PRO A 135 -26.38 -3.02 17.36
N ASN A 136 -26.32 -4.32 17.14
CA ASN A 136 -25.09 -5.06 17.01
C ASN A 136 -24.70 -5.33 15.54
N ARG A 137 -23.40 -5.54 15.33
CA ARG A 137 -22.78 -6.01 14.10
C ARG A 137 -22.06 -7.33 14.40
N PRO A 138 -22.75 -8.48 14.25
CA PRO A 138 -22.10 -9.77 14.38
C PRO A 138 -21.01 -9.97 13.33
N THR A 139 -19.95 -10.66 13.74
CA THR A 139 -18.88 -11.15 12.87
C THR A 139 -18.98 -12.66 12.76
N TYR A 140 -19.08 -13.18 11.54
CA TYR A 140 -19.13 -14.60 11.24
C TYR A 140 -17.88 -15.04 10.48
N GLU A 141 -17.44 -16.28 10.67
CA GLU A 141 -16.59 -16.95 9.68
C GLU A 141 -17.39 -17.16 8.40
N LEU A 142 -16.76 -16.97 7.23
CA LEU A 142 -17.30 -17.38 5.95
C LEU A 142 -16.68 -18.69 5.50
N SER A 143 -17.51 -19.56 4.94
CA SER A 143 -17.07 -20.74 4.20
C SER A 143 -16.42 -20.33 2.86
N SER A 144 -15.82 -21.30 2.18
CA SER A 144 -15.18 -21.09 0.87
C SER A 144 -16.13 -20.61 -0.24
N ASN A 145 -17.44 -20.85 -0.08
CA ASN A 145 -18.50 -20.38 -0.98
C ASN A 145 -19.19 -19.08 -0.49
N GLY A 146 -18.71 -18.44 0.58
CA GLY A 146 -19.24 -17.16 1.06
C GLY A 146 -20.50 -17.27 1.92
N GLU A 147 -20.82 -18.48 2.41
CA GLU A 147 -21.93 -18.73 3.32
C GLU A 147 -21.53 -18.40 4.77
N ARG A 148 -22.52 -17.93 5.55
CA ARG A 148 -22.29 -17.58 6.96
C ARG A 148 -22.09 -18.84 7.78
N GLY A 149 -20.94 -18.91 8.44
CA GLY A 149 -20.58 -19.98 9.35
C GLY A 149 -20.73 -19.58 10.81
N LYS A 150 -19.70 -19.89 11.61
CA LYS A 150 -19.71 -19.69 13.06
C LYS A 150 -19.69 -18.21 13.42
N LEU A 151 -20.49 -17.81 14.40
CA LEU A 151 -20.40 -16.50 15.05
C LEU A 151 -19.09 -16.40 15.85
N VAL A 152 -18.32 -15.35 15.59
CA VAL A 152 -17.01 -15.08 16.19
C VAL A 152 -17.14 -14.01 17.28
N THR A 153 -17.74 -12.87 16.94
CA THR A 153 -17.97 -11.76 17.87
C THR A 153 -19.31 -11.10 17.58
N ASN A 154 -19.83 -10.34 18.53
CA ASN A 154 -21.03 -9.54 18.36
C ASN A 154 -20.87 -8.25 19.17
N GLU A 155 -20.79 -7.11 18.49
CA GLU A 155 -20.47 -5.83 19.11
C GLU A 155 -21.41 -4.73 18.64
N VAL A 156 -21.66 -3.74 19.50
CA VAL A 156 -22.42 -2.55 19.10
C VAL A 156 -21.59 -1.74 18.13
N TYR A 157 -22.13 -1.48 16.94
CA TYR A 157 -21.39 -0.77 15.90
C TYR A 157 -22.33 -0.10 14.90
N ASP A 158 -22.19 1.20 14.64
CA ASP A 158 -22.90 1.91 13.58
C ASP A 158 -21.89 2.52 12.61
N HIS A 159 -21.96 2.23 11.31
CA HIS A 159 -21.01 2.81 10.34
C HIS A 159 -21.27 4.29 10.08
N ARG A 160 -22.48 4.80 10.37
CA ARG A 160 -22.89 6.16 9.99
C ARG A 160 -22.17 7.25 10.76
N ASN A 161 -21.60 6.91 11.91
CA ASN A 161 -20.76 7.80 12.73
C ASN A 161 -19.25 7.61 12.48
N ARG A 162 -18.88 6.82 11.44
CA ARG A 162 -17.48 6.48 11.19
C ARG A 162 -16.86 7.48 10.21
N PRO A 163 -15.60 7.90 10.43
CA PRO A 163 -14.95 8.91 9.59
C PRO A 163 -14.95 8.57 8.09
N TRP A 164 -14.77 7.30 7.74
CA TRP A 164 -14.79 6.86 6.34
C TRP A 164 -16.14 7.08 5.67
N TYR A 165 -17.24 6.87 6.39
CA TYR A 165 -18.59 7.00 5.86
C TYR A 165 -18.99 8.46 5.75
N GLU A 166 -18.76 9.23 6.82
CA GLU A 166 -19.08 10.66 6.85
C GLU A 166 -18.31 11.43 5.78
N ALA A 167 -17.01 11.16 5.63
CA ALA A 167 -16.19 11.84 4.63
C ALA A 167 -16.65 11.49 3.19
N ALA A 168 -16.93 10.22 2.91
CA ALA A 168 -17.42 9.81 1.59
C ALA A 168 -18.78 10.42 1.26
N LYS A 169 -19.70 10.44 2.24
CA LYS A 169 -21.03 11.06 2.12
C LYS A 169 -20.94 12.57 1.85
N GLN A 170 -20.08 13.27 2.59
CA GLN A 170 -19.88 14.71 2.41
C GLN A 170 -19.25 15.05 1.05
N SER A 171 -18.34 14.20 0.55
CA SER A 171 -17.67 14.47 -0.72
C SER A 171 -18.53 14.19 -1.94
N GLY A 172 -19.44 13.22 -1.87
CA GLY A 172 -20.27 12.77 -3.00
C GLY A 172 -19.48 12.11 -4.13
N LYS A 173 -18.18 11.85 -3.92
CA LYS A 173 -17.25 11.20 -4.85
C LYS A 173 -16.26 10.33 -4.08
N ALA A 174 -15.52 9.50 -4.80
CA ALA A 174 -14.45 8.70 -4.21
C ALA A 174 -13.36 9.60 -3.60
N ILE A 175 -12.98 9.30 -2.36
CA ILE A 175 -11.95 10.01 -1.61
C ILE A 175 -11.11 9.04 -0.77
N TRP A 176 -9.94 9.50 -0.35
CA TRP A 176 -9.20 8.91 0.77
C TRP A 176 -9.66 9.56 2.06
N SER A 177 -10.14 8.78 3.03
CA SER A 177 -10.47 9.29 4.36
C SER A 177 -9.22 9.56 5.19
N SER A 178 -9.35 10.34 6.25
CA SER A 178 -8.35 10.33 7.33
C SER A 178 -8.19 8.93 7.90
N ILE A 179 -7.03 8.65 8.50
CA ILE A 179 -6.74 7.38 9.17
C ILE A 179 -7.69 7.23 10.37
N PHE A 180 -8.28 6.04 10.54
CA PHE A 180 -9.19 5.72 11.64
C PHE A 180 -8.89 4.34 12.23
N VAL A 181 -9.35 4.10 13.46
CA VAL A 181 -9.29 2.81 14.18
C VAL A 181 -10.70 2.34 14.46
#